data_AF-A0A229RJA8-F1
#
_entry.id   AF-A0A229RJA8-F1
#
_cell.length_a   1.000
_cell.length_b   1.000
_cell.length_c   1.000
_cell.angle_alpha   90.00
_cell.angle_beta   90.00
_cell.angle_gamma   90.00
#
_symmetry.space_group_name_H-M   'P 1'
#
loop_
_entity.id
_entity.type
_entity.pdbx_description
1 polymer ?
#
loop_
_entity_poly.entity_id
_entity_poly.type
_entity_poly.pdbx_seq_one_letter_code
_entity_poly.pdbx_strand_id
1 'polypeptide(L)' 'MAMTLRLNDEQERALALLAEADGVSKHEATVRAITEAAARRVRDDRVRALSKDGRERYAALLDRLAQ' A
#
# COMPACT_ATOMS: atom_id res chain seq x y z
N MET A 1 -4.85 -3.93 23.89
CA MET A 1 -5.93 -3.00 23.49
C MET A 1 -6.88 -3.77 22.59
N ALA A 2 -8.19 -3.66 22.79
CA ALA A 2 -9.17 -4.31 21.92
C ALA A 2 -9.59 -3.34 20.81
N MET A 3 -9.55 -3.79 19.55
CA MET A 3 -10.06 -3.06 18.40
C MET A 3 -11.33 -3.76 17.90
N THR A 4 -12.42 -3.02 17.75
CA THR A 4 -13.67 -3.52 17.17
C THR A 4 -13.90 -2.82 15.84
N LEU A 5 -14.05 -3.60 14.77
CA LEU A 5 -14.39 -3.10 13.44
C LEU A 5 -15.89 -3.30 13.18
N ARG A 6 -16.52 -2.32 12.53
CA ARG A 6 -17.85 -2.49 11.95
C ARG A 6 -17.68 -2.75 10.46
N LEU A 7 -17.85 -4.00 10.06
CA LEU A 7 -17.74 -4.43 8.68
C LEU A 7 -19.14 -4.61 8.08
N ASN A 8 -19.29 -4.28 6.81
CA ASN A 8 -20.44 -4.73 6.04
C ASN A 8 -20.24 -6.19 5.57
N ASP A 9 -21.29 -6.81 5.03
CA ASP A 9 -21.25 -8.22 4.63
C ASP A 9 -20.15 -8.54 3.60
N GLU A 10 -19.88 -7.61 2.68
CA GLU A 10 -18.85 -7.79 1.65
C GLU A 10 -17.45 -7.78 2.27
N GLN A 11 -17.19 -6.83 3.16
CA GLN A 11 -15.93 -6.71 3.88
C GLN A 11 -15.67 -7.91 4.80
N GLU A 12 -16.72 -8.41 5.47
CA GLU A 12 -16.62 -9.61 6.31
C GLU A 12 -16.25 -10.85 5.50
N ARG A 13 -16.87 -11.03 4.32
CA ARG A 13 -16.54 -12.12 3.39
C ARG A 13 -15.12 -11.99 2.85
N ALA A 14 -14.73 -10.79 2.43
CA ALA A 14 -13.38 -10.54 1.93
C ALA A 14 -12.32 -10.82 3.00
N LEU A 15 -12.56 -10.41 4.26
CA LEU A 15 -11.65 -10.69 5.36
C LEU A 15 -11.58 -12.19 5.70
N ALA A 16 -12.71 -12.90 5.63
CA ALA A 16 -12.74 -14.35 5.82
C ALA A 16 -11.90 -15.08 4.76
N LEU A 17 -12.10 -14.74 3.47
CA LEU A 17 -11.33 -15.32 2.38
C LEU A 17 -9.82 -15.04 2.51
N LEU A 18 -9.45 -13.82 2.90
CA LEU A 18 -8.04 -13.46 3.12
C LEU A 18 -7.44 -14.29 4.27
N ALA A 19 -8.16 -14.38 5.39
CA ALA A 19 -7.71 -15.14 6.55
C ALA A 19 -7.57 -16.63 6.25
N GLU A 20 -8.49 -17.21 5.48
CA GLU A 20 -8.43 -18.60 5.03
C GLU A 20 -7.26 -18.85 4.08
N ALA A 21 -7.07 -17.98 3.08
CA ALA A 21 -5.96 -18.09 2.13
C ALA A 21 -4.59 -18.01 2.81
N ASP A 22 -4.47 -17.17 3.83
CA ASP A 22 -3.23 -16.98 4.60
C ASP A 22 -3.07 -17.99 5.76
N GLY A 23 -4.11 -18.77 6.06
CA GLY A 23 -4.11 -19.73 7.17
C GLY A 23 -4.01 -19.08 8.55
N VAL A 24 -4.61 -17.90 8.74
CA VAL A 24 -4.52 -17.12 9.99
C VAL A 24 -5.89 -16.69 10.51
N SER A 25 -5.93 -16.08 11.70
CA SER A 25 -7.15 -15.49 12.22
C SER A 25 -7.54 -14.22 11.45
N LYS A 26 -8.84 -13.87 11.45
CA LYS A 26 -9.32 -12.60 10.88
C LYS A 26 -8.65 -11.37 11.49
N HIS A 27 -8.30 -11.44 12.78
CA HIS A 27 -7.57 -10.36 13.44
C HIS A 27 -6.17 -10.20 12.85
N GLU A 28 -5.42 -11.29 12.74
CA GLU A 28 -4.08 -11.28 12.15
C GLU A 28 -4.11 -10.83 10.69
N ALA A 29 -5.06 -11.34 9.89
CA ALA A 29 -5.25 -10.91 8.50
C ALA A 29 -5.52 -9.39 8.40
N THR A 30 -6.30 -8.83 9.32
CA THR A 30 -6.54 -7.38 9.41
C THR A 30 -5.25 -6.61 9.69
N VAL A 31 -4.47 -7.05 10.68
CA VAL A 31 -3.20 -6.39 11.06
C VAL A 31 -2.20 -6.43 9.91
N ARG A 32 -2.09 -7.57 9.21
CA ARG A 32 -1.24 -7.72 8.03
C ARG A 32 -1.69 -6.80 6.90
N ALA A 33 -2.98 -6.81 6.56
CA ALA A 33 -3.53 -5.97 5.50
C ALA A 33 -3.25 -4.47 5.75
N ILE A 34 -3.38 -3.99 6.99
CA ILE A 34 -3.05 -2.62 7.38
C ILE A 34 -1.55 -2.35 7.20
N THR A 35 -0.70 -3.23 7.72
CA THR A 35 0.76 -3.09 7.67
C THR A 35 1.26 -3.05 6.22
N GLU A 36 0.77 -3.96 5.38
CA GLU A 36 1.10 -3.99 3.97
C GLU A 36 0.59 -2.76 3.21
N ALA A 37 -0.65 -2.32 3.47
CA ALA A 37 -1.20 -1.14 2.84
C ALA A 37 -0.37 0.11 3.20
N ALA A 38 0.06 0.22 4.46
CA ALA A 38 0.96 1.29 4.90
C ALA A 38 2.32 1.19 4.20
N ALA A 39 2.94 0.01 4.15
CA ALA A 39 4.23 -0.21 3.50
C ALA A 39 4.18 0.14 2.00
N ARG A 40 3.12 -0.26 1.29
CA ARG A 40 2.90 0.08 -0.12
C ARG A 40 2.81 1.59 -0.32
N ARG A 41 2.03 2.30 0.50
CA ARG A 41 1.89 3.77 0.42
C ARG A 41 3.21 4.50 0.68
N VAL A 42 3.94 4.13 1.74
CA VAL A 42 5.24 4.74 2.07
C VAL A 42 6.26 4.51 0.96
N ARG A 43 6.29 3.30 0.37
CA ARG A 43 7.14 3.00 -0.78
C ARG A 43 6.80 3.89 -1.97
N ASP A 44 5.52 4.02 -2.31
CA ASP A 44 5.08 4.79 -3.47
C ASP A 44 5.36 6.30 -3.31
N ASP A 45 5.18 6.84 -2.10
CA ASP A 45 5.55 8.21 -1.78
C ASP A 45 7.05 8.45 -1.92
N ARG A 46 7.86 7.50 -1.44
CA ARG A 46 9.33 7.56 -1.59
C ARG A 46 9.76 7.49 -3.05
N VAL A 47 9.15 6.60 -3.85
CA VAL A 47 9.42 6.51 -5.30
C VAL A 47 9.03 7.81 -6.00
N ARG A 48 7.89 8.39 -5.67
CA ARG A 48 7.41 9.66 -6.23
C ARG A 48 8.36 10.81 -5.88
N ALA A 49 8.82 10.89 -4.63
CA ALA A 49 9.77 11.91 -4.18
C ALA A 49 11.11 11.80 -4.92
N LEU A 50 11.69 10.60 -5.00
CA LEU A 50 12.94 10.36 -5.73
C LEU A 50 12.81 10.62 -7.23
N SER A 51 11.66 10.25 -7.81
CA SER A 51 11.37 10.54 -9.22
C SER A 51 11.27 12.04 -9.48
N LYS A 52 10.67 12.80 -8.57
CA LYS A 52 10.57 14.26 -8.66
C LYS A 52 11.96 14.90 -8.60
N ASP A 53 12.76 14.55 -7.58
CA ASP A 53 14.13 15.04 -7.41
C ASP A 53 15.01 14.70 -8.63
N GLY A 54 14.91 13.48 -9.15
CA GLY A 54 15.64 13.08 -10.36
C GLY A 54 15.24 13.88 -11.60
N ARG A 55 13.93 14.13 -11.82
CA ARG A 55 13.46 14.95 -12.96
C ARG A 55 13.90 16.39 -12.83
N GLU A 56 13.86 16.97 -11.63
CA GLU A 56 14.36 18.33 -11.40
C GLU A 56 15.87 18.40 -11.67
N ARG A 57 16.64 17.44 -11.15
CA ARG A 57 18.10 17.38 -11.34
C ARG A 57 18.52 17.20 -12.80
N TYR A 58 17.78 16.41 -13.57
CA TYR A 58 18.11 16.08 -14.95
C TYR A 58 17.22 16.77 -15.99
N ALA A 59 16.43 17.78 -15.60
CA ALA A 59 15.45 18.43 -16.46
C ALA A 59 16.03 18.86 -17.82
N ALA A 60 17.14 19.61 -17.80
CA ALA A 60 17.80 20.09 -19.02
C ALA A 60 18.41 18.98 -19.89
N LEU A 61 18.71 17.80 -19.33
CA LEU A 61 19.12 16.63 -20.11
C LEU A 61 17.89 15.95 -20.74
N LEU A 62 16.84 15.77 -19.95
CA LEU A 62 15.59 15.16 -20.41
C LEU A 62 14.91 15.98 -21.50
N ASP A 63 14.91 17.31 -21.40
CA ASP A 63 14.37 18.23 -22.42
C ASP A 63 15.13 18.13 -23.75
N ARG A 64 16.43 17.83 -23.71
CA ARG A 64 17.25 17.61 -24.92
C ARG A 64 17.04 16.23 -25.53
N LEU A 65 16.75 15.22 -24.70
CA LEU A 65 16.47 13.85 -25.16
C LEU A 65 15.04 13.66 -25.68
N ALA A 66 14.12 14.57 -25.36
CA ALA A 66 12.72 14.50 -25.78
C ALA A 66 12.45 15.17 -27.15
N GLN A 67 13.48 15.66 -27.83
CA GLN A 67 13.43 16.22 -29.20
C GLN A 67 13.74 15.15 -30.24
#